data_AF-A0A1F8AR54-F1
#
_entry.id   AF-A0A1F8AR54-F1
#
_cell.length_a   1.000
_cell.length_b   1.000
_cell.length_c   1.000
_cell.angle_alpha   90.00
_cell.angle_beta   90.00
_cell.angle_gamma   90.00
#
_symmetry.space_group_name_H-M   'P 1'
#
loop_
_entity.id
_entity.type
_entity.pdbx_description
1 polymer ?
#
loop_
_entity_poly.entity_id
_entity_poly.type
_entity_poly.pdbx_seq_one_letter_code
_entity_poly.pdbx_strand_id
1 'polypeptide(L)'
;DCWTFPGGGIEQDETPAEGIVRELIEEAYYSPKSLQYIGYRLNENRTLTYVFFAFIGSKEAKLFKRGIEGQGIGFFTLNEIGRLNFPALSDRLLKKYRKVIEESIKTGKLPSSQSLGLTV
;
A
#
# COMPACT_ATOMS: atom_id res chain seq x y z
N ASP A 1 -8.57 15.00 -8.61
CA ASP A 1 -7.37 14.68 -7.81
C ASP A 1 -7.73 13.98 -6.50
N CYS A 2 -7.13 12.82 -6.25
CA CYS A 2 -7.30 12.02 -5.04
C CYS A 2 -5.96 11.40 -4.61
N TRP A 3 -5.80 11.14 -3.32
CA TRP A 3 -4.70 10.34 -2.78
C TRP A 3 -4.99 8.84 -2.97
N THR A 4 -3.94 8.04 -3.09
CA THR A 4 -4.01 6.58 -3.15
C THR A 4 -2.77 5.96 -2.50
N PHE A 5 -2.81 4.65 -2.27
CA PHE A 5 -1.61 3.89 -1.96
C PHE A 5 -0.79 3.67 -3.24
N PRO A 6 0.54 3.58 -3.14
CA PRO A 6 1.36 3.24 -4.29
C PRO A 6 1.02 1.86 -4.85
N GLY A 7 1.05 1.74 -6.18
CA GLY A 7 0.81 0.49 -6.90
C GLY A 7 -0.04 0.65 -8.16
N GLY A 8 0.01 -0.37 -9.00
CA GLY A 8 -0.63 -0.34 -10.31
C GLY A 8 -0.79 -1.73 -10.93
N GLY A 9 -0.77 -1.78 -12.25
CA GLY A 9 -0.86 -3.02 -13.02
C GLY A 9 0.45 -3.80 -12.96
N ILE A 10 0.36 -5.12 -13.10
CA ILE A 10 1.54 -5.96 -13.36
C ILE A 10 1.76 -5.95 -14.88
N GLU A 11 2.97 -5.62 -15.32
CA GLU A 11 3.33 -5.62 -16.74
C GLU A 11 3.61 -7.03 -17.26
N GLN A 12 3.76 -7.14 -18.57
CA GLN A 12 4.10 -8.42 -19.19
C GLN A 12 5.45 -8.92 -18.63
N ASP A 13 5.49 -10.19 -18.28
CA ASP A 13 6.67 -10.89 -17.73
C ASP A 13 7.09 -10.46 -16.30
N GLU A 14 6.30 -9.62 -15.62
CA GLU A 14 6.51 -9.30 -14.20
C GLU A 14 5.82 -10.29 -13.26
N THR A 15 6.50 -10.67 -12.19
CA THR A 15 5.86 -11.20 -10.99
C THR A 15 5.18 -10.08 -10.19
N PRO A 16 4.20 -10.37 -9.32
CA PRO A 16 3.61 -9.35 -8.44
C PRO A 16 4.63 -8.61 -7.57
N ALA A 17 5.73 -9.29 -7.19
CA ALA A 17 6.81 -8.70 -6.40
C ALA A 17 7.66 -7.72 -7.21
N GLU A 18 7.94 -8.03 -8.48
CA GLU A 18 8.65 -7.12 -9.38
C GLU A 18 7.78 -5.90 -9.70
N GLY A 19 6.51 -6.11 -10.03
CA GLY A 19 5.57 -5.02 -10.31
C GLY A 19 5.44 -4.03 -9.16
N ILE A 20 5.24 -4.48 -7.92
CA ILE A 20 5.17 -3.54 -6.78
C ILE A 20 6.49 -2.81 -6.53
N VAL A 21 7.64 -3.42 -6.82
CA VAL A 21 8.94 -2.74 -6.73
C VAL A 21 9.05 -1.65 -7.80
N ARG A 22 8.67 -1.93 -9.06
CA ARG A 22 8.65 -0.93 -10.13
C ARG A 22 7.73 0.23 -9.78
N GLU A 23 6.48 -0.04 -9.42
CA GLU A 23 5.48 0.99 -9.05
C GLU A 23 5.98 1.88 -7.90
N LEU A 24 6.62 1.30 -6.87
CA LEU A 24 7.23 2.07 -5.79
C LEU A 24 8.39 2.96 -6.26
N ILE A 25 9.17 2.55 -7.26
CA ILE A 25 10.19 3.43 -7.84
C ILE A 25 9.54 4.54 -8.67
N GLU A 26 8.52 4.22 -9.47
CA GLU A 26 7.84 5.15 -10.38
C GLU A 26 7.04 6.22 -9.65
N GLU A 27 6.39 5.88 -8.54
CA GLU A 27 5.53 6.80 -7.77
C GLU A 27 6.25 7.39 -6.55
N ALA A 28 7.17 6.64 -5.95
CA ALA A 28 7.76 6.94 -4.64
C ALA A 28 9.31 7.01 -4.60
N TYR A 29 9.98 6.80 -5.74
CA TYR A 29 11.44 6.82 -5.91
C TYR A 29 12.22 5.81 -5.02
N TYR A 30 11.53 4.98 -4.25
CA TYR A 30 12.16 4.09 -3.29
C TYR A 30 11.29 2.88 -2.96
N SER A 31 11.90 1.70 -2.93
CA SER A 31 11.27 0.46 -2.48
C SER A 31 11.80 0.05 -1.10
N PRO A 32 10.93 -0.14 -0.09
CA PRO A 32 11.33 -0.51 1.26
C PRO A 32 11.96 -1.89 1.37
N LYS A 33 13.00 -2.00 2.21
CA LYS A 33 13.62 -3.31 2.51
C LYS A 33 12.72 -4.24 3.31
N SER A 34 11.75 -3.67 4.04
CA SER A 34 10.80 -4.40 4.88
C SER A 34 9.53 -4.82 4.14
N LEU A 35 9.45 -4.58 2.83
CA LEU A 35 8.28 -4.89 2.01
C LEU A 35 8.03 -6.40 1.99
N GLN A 36 6.83 -6.79 2.44
CA GLN A 36 6.44 -8.19 2.58
C GLN A 36 5.06 -8.42 1.97
N TYR A 37 4.94 -9.53 1.24
CA TYR A 37 3.67 -10.00 0.70
C TYR A 37 2.74 -10.47 1.83
N ILE A 38 1.51 -9.97 1.84
CA ILE A 38 0.51 -10.34 2.84
C ILE A 38 -0.51 -11.33 2.27
N GLY A 39 -0.91 -11.15 1.02
CA GLY A 39 -1.95 -11.96 0.39
C GLY A 39 -2.55 -11.27 -0.82
N TYR A 40 -3.52 -11.92 -1.45
CA TYR A 40 -4.25 -11.40 -2.60
C TYR A 40 -5.75 -11.39 -2.36
N ARG A 41 -6.49 -10.65 -3.20
CA ARG A 41 -7.94 -10.71 -3.27
C ARG A 41 -8.41 -10.77 -4.72
N LEU A 42 -9.46 -11.54 -4.96
CA LEU A 42 -10.20 -11.52 -6.22
C LEU A 42 -11.25 -10.41 -6.16
N ASN A 43 -11.17 -9.48 -7.11
CA ASN A 43 -12.16 -8.41 -7.28
C ASN A 43 -13.34 -8.88 -8.14
N GLU A 44 -14.46 -8.14 -8.10
CA GLU A 44 -15.66 -8.45 -8.87
C GLU A 44 -15.41 -8.48 -10.39
N ASN A 45 -14.50 -7.63 -10.87
CA ASN A 45 -14.06 -7.60 -12.27
C ASN A 45 -13.08 -8.73 -12.64
N ARG A 46 -12.93 -9.73 -11.77
CA ARG A 46 -12.02 -10.88 -11.90
C ARG A 46 -10.54 -10.54 -11.95
N THR A 47 -10.15 -9.34 -11.52
CA THR A 47 -8.73 -8.99 -11.31
C THR A 47 -8.25 -9.48 -9.95
N LEU A 48 -6.98 -9.86 -9.87
CA LEU A 48 -6.31 -10.14 -8.61
C LEU A 48 -5.60 -8.88 -8.14
N THR A 49 -5.79 -8.50 -6.88
CA THR A 49 -4.98 -7.47 -6.23
C THR A 49 -4.09 -8.14 -5.20
N TYR A 50 -2.77 -8.08 -5.40
CA TYR A 50 -1.76 -8.52 -4.45
C TYR A 50 -1.45 -7.38 -3.48
N VAL A 51 -1.41 -7.67 -2.18
CA VAL A 51 -1.22 -6.68 -1.14
C VAL A 51 0.11 -6.94 -0.44
N PHE A 52 0.91 -5.88 -0.36
CA PHE A 52 2.19 -5.87 0.34
C PHE A 52 2.14 -4.87 1.50
N PHE A 53 2.95 -5.09 2.51
CA PHE A 53 3.03 -4.25 3.69
C PHE A 53 4.49 -4.01 4.07
N ALA A 54 4.83 -2.79 4.47
CA ALA A 54 6.16 -2.41 4.91
C ALA A 54 6.08 -1.51 6.15
N PHE A 55 7.01 -1.69 7.08
CA PHE A 55 7.23 -0.76 8.18
C PHE A 55 8.40 0.16 7.84
N ILE A 56 8.14 1.46 7.83
CA ILE A 56 9.12 2.48 7.42
C ILE A 56 9.57 3.27 8.64
N GLY A 57 10.86 3.21 8.94
CA GLY A 57 11.46 4.02 10.01
C GLY A 57 11.74 5.46 9.56
N SER A 58 11.90 6.39 10.51
CA SER A 58 12.07 7.82 10.20
C SER A 58 13.30 8.17 9.33
N LYS A 59 14.34 7.32 9.33
CA LYS A 59 15.50 7.50 8.43
C LYS A 59 15.18 7.07 7.01
N GLU A 60 14.50 5.93 6.86
CA GLU A 60 14.09 5.37 5.57
C GLU A 60 13.02 6.24 4.91
N ALA A 61 12.08 6.79 5.68
CA ALA A 61 11.04 7.70 5.19
C ALA A 61 11.60 8.91 4.42
N LYS A 62 12.84 9.36 4.71
CA LYS A 62 13.49 10.48 4.01
C LYS A 62 13.96 10.12 2.59
N LEU A 63 14.01 8.83 2.26
CA LEU A 63 14.41 8.34 0.94
C LEU A 63 13.26 8.43 -0.06
N PHE A 64 12.02 8.39 0.43
CA PHE A 64 10.82 8.56 -0.38
C PHE A 64 10.75 9.97 -0.95
N LYS A 65 10.55 10.06 -2.26
CA LYS A 65 10.38 11.30 -3.01
C LYS A 65 9.30 11.08 -4.04
N ARG A 66 8.70 12.16 -4.56
CA ARG A 66 7.82 12.04 -5.71
C ARG A 66 8.61 11.38 -6.84
N GLY A 67 8.09 10.28 -7.37
CA GLY A 67 8.67 9.62 -8.53
C GLY A 67 8.36 10.36 -9.84
N ILE A 68 8.41 9.62 -10.94
CA ILE A 68 8.08 10.15 -12.27
C ILE A 68 6.56 10.25 -12.48
N GLU A 69 5.78 9.43 -11.76
CA GLU A 69 4.32 9.44 -11.78
C GLU A 69 3.71 10.10 -10.52
N GLY A 70 2.43 10.49 -10.63
CA GLY A 70 1.71 11.15 -9.56
C GLY A 70 2.12 12.61 -9.29
N GLN A 71 1.36 13.26 -8.42
CA GLN A 71 1.54 14.68 -8.09
C GLN A 71 2.34 14.91 -6.79
N GLY A 72 2.46 13.89 -5.93
CA GLY A 72 3.18 13.98 -4.67
C GLY A 72 3.13 12.68 -3.86
N ILE A 73 3.97 12.61 -2.83
CA ILE A 73 4.00 11.52 -1.86
C ILE A 73 4.03 12.06 -0.44
N GLY A 74 3.39 11.35 0.50
CA GLY A 74 3.33 11.77 1.89
C GLY A 74 3.11 10.61 2.85
N PHE A 75 3.66 10.76 4.05
CA PHE A 75 3.31 9.93 5.20
C PHE A 75 2.26 10.67 6.02
N PHE A 76 1.17 9.99 6.34
CA PHE A 76 0.04 10.55 7.05
C PHE A 76 -0.30 9.69 8.27
N THR A 77 -0.72 10.34 9.34
CA THR A 77 -1.36 9.67 10.47
C THR A 77 -2.70 9.07 10.04
N LEU A 78 -3.18 8.05 10.76
CA LEU A 78 -4.50 7.48 10.51
C LEU A 78 -5.63 8.52 10.61
N ASN A 79 -5.45 9.57 11.43
CA ASN A 79 -6.43 10.66 11.55
C ASN A 79 -6.42 11.59 10.34
N GLU A 80 -5.24 11.90 9.79
CA GLU A 80 -5.11 12.67 8.55
C GLU A 80 -5.68 11.92 7.36
N ILE A 81 -5.41 10.62 7.23
CA ILE A 81 -5.94 9.75 6.16
C ILE A 81 -7.47 9.84 6.10
N GLY A 82 -8.16 9.90 7.25
CA GLY A 82 -9.62 10.01 7.31
C GLY A 82 -10.20 11.34 6.78
N ARG A 83 -9.34 12.31 6.45
CA ARG A 83 -9.70 13.62 5.90
C ARG A 83 -9.23 13.81 4.46
N LEU A 84 -8.43 12.89 3.92
CA LEU A 84 -7.95 12.95 2.54
C LEU A 84 -9.03 12.47 1.58
N ASN A 85 -9.02 13.04 0.37
CA ASN A 85 -9.88 12.56 -0.71
C ASN A 85 -9.28 11.28 -1.31
N PHE A 86 -9.97 10.14 -1.19
CA PHE A 86 -9.55 8.84 -1.73
C PHE A 86 -10.58 8.30 -2.73
N PRO A 87 -10.19 7.43 -3.67
CA PRO A 87 -11.14 6.61 -4.41
C PRO A 87 -12.07 5.84 -3.46
N ALA A 88 -13.35 5.72 -3.81
CA ALA A 88 -14.39 5.18 -2.93
C ALA A 88 -14.09 3.76 -2.40
N LEU A 89 -13.45 2.92 -3.21
CA LEU A 89 -13.02 1.58 -2.79
C LEU A 89 -11.88 1.64 -1.78
N SER A 90 -10.85 2.44 -2.03
CA SER A 90 -9.72 2.63 -1.12
C SER A 90 -10.17 3.19 0.24
N ASP A 91 -11.06 4.19 0.23
CA ASP A 91 -11.65 4.76 1.44
C ASP A 91 -12.45 3.70 2.24
N ARG A 92 -13.26 2.88 1.56
CA ARG A 92 -14.01 1.79 2.20
C ARG A 92 -13.08 0.76 2.84
N LEU A 93 -12.01 0.36 2.15
CA LEU A 93 -11.03 -0.61 2.68
C LEU A 93 -10.27 -0.04 3.87
N LEU A 94 -9.82 1.21 3.77
CA LEU A 94 -9.19 1.95 4.88
C LEU A 94 -10.08 2.00 6.12
N LYS A 95 -11.36 2.34 5.96
CA LYS A 95 -12.34 2.36 7.06
C LYS A 95 -12.57 0.97 7.64
N LYS A 96 -12.74 -0.05 6.78
CA LYS A 96 -12.97 -1.44 7.18
C LYS A 96 -11.81 -2.01 7.99
N TYR A 97 -10.58 -1.76 7.56
CA TYR A 97 -9.37 -2.35 8.15
C TYR A 97 -8.59 -1.40 9.07
N ARG A 98 -9.15 -0.22 9.38
CA ARG A 98 -8.49 0.80 10.21
C ARG A 98 -7.90 0.23 11.50
N LYS A 99 -8.71 -0.54 12.26
CA LYS A 99 -8.27 -1.11 13.54
C LYS A 99 -7.11 -2.10 13.36
N VAL A 100 -7.14 -2.90 12.30
CA VAL A 100 -6.07 -3.86 11.99
C VAL A 100 -4.77 -3.11 11.69
N ILE A 101 -4.84 -2.07 10.84
CA ILE A 101 -3.69 -1.23 10.49
C ILE A 101 -3.15 -0.51 11.75
N GLU A 102 -4.04 0.02 12.59
CA GLU A 102 -3.67 0.69 13.83
C GLU A 102 -2.93 -0.23 14.80
N GLU A 103 -3.41 -1.45 14.99
CA GLU A 103 -2.74 -2.44 15.84
C GLU A 103 -1.39 -2.87 15.25
N SER A 104 -1.28 -3.02 13.92
CA SER A 104 0.01 -3.26 13.27
C SER A 104 1.01 -2.14 13.49
N ILE A 105 0.58 -0.88 13.41
CA ILE A 105 1.44 0.29 13.68
C ILE A 105 1.90 0.29 15.15
N LYS A 106 0.99 0.06 16.10
CA LYS A 106 1.32 0.05 17.54
C LYS A 106 2.29 -1.07 17.93
N THR A 107 2.09 -2.25 17.35
CA THR A 107 2.82 -3.46 17.74
C THR A 107 4.07 -3.72 16.90
N GLY A 108 4.20 -3.06 15.75
CA GLY A 108 5.25 -3.35 14.76
C GLY A 108 5.13 -4.75 14.14
N LYS A 109 3.94 -5.37 14.21
CA LYS A 109 3.66 -6.70 13.67
C LYS A 109 2.84 -6.62 12.40
N LEU A 110 3.20 -7.43 11.40
CA LEU A 110 2.43 -7.54 10.17
C LEU A 110 1.00 -8.02 10.45
N PRO A 111 0.01 -7.49 9.74
CA PRO A 111 -1.33 -8.05 9.77
C PRO A 111 -1.34 -9.42 9.08
N SER A 112 -2.21 -10.33 9.52
CA SER A 112 -2.45 -11.57 8.77
C SER A 112 -3.29 -11.31 7.53
N SER A 113 -3.17 -12.16 6.51
CA SER A 113 -4.02 -12.11 5.32
C SER A 113 -5.51 -12.11 5.68
N GLN A 114 -5.93 -12.99 6.59
CA GLN A 114 -7.33 -13.10 7.00
C GLN A 114 -7.83 -11.82 7.68
N SER A 115 -6.98 -11.13 8.46
CA SER A 115 -7.37 -9.88 9.13
C SER A 115 -7.65 -8.73 8.14
N LEU A 116 -7.08 -8.82 6.93
CA LEU A 116 -7.35 -7.90 5.82
C LEU A 116 -8.32 -8.47 4.77
N GLY A 117 -8.96 -9.60 5.06
CA GLY A 117 -9.86 -10.28 4.13
C GLY A 117 -9.18 -10.71 2.83
N LEU A 118 -7.92 -11.12 2.93
CA LEU A 118 -7.08 -11.61 1.83
C LEU A 118 -6.92 -13.13 1.91
N THR A 119 -6.62 -13.72 0.76
CA THR A 119 -6.19 -15.11 0.58
C THR A 119 -4.66 -15.15 0.47
N VAL A 120 -4.02 -16.28 0.83
CA VAL A 120 -2.57 -16.48 0.64
C VAL A 120 -2.32 -17.24 -0.65
#